data_AF-A0A382LPF2-F1
#
_entry.id   AF-A0A382LPF2-F1
#
_cell.length_a   1.000
_cell.length_b   1.000
_cell.length_c   1.000
_cell.angle_alpha   90.00
_cell.angle_beta   90.00
_cell.angle_gamma   90.00
#
_symmetry.space_group_name_H-M   'P 1'
#
loop_
_entity.id
_entity.type
_entity.pdbx_description
1 polymer ?
#
loop_
_entity_poly.entity_id
_entity_poly.type
_entity_poly.pdbx_seq_one_letter_code
_entity_poly.pdbx_strand_id
1 'polypeptide(L)'
;VAKLNDVNSKDILSAISMGCNAMSNCFNVDDDNIPYFRVIIKPSAFLGISLESHMPGRHLNALLNVEDSTNINISEEAVHNHTKAAFLSYSGALAFPMDRGPFITSTQTKIPNVFNPHHIREGFHALYSLIKYRNSEQAVEVAEKSIKDITT
;
A
#
# COMPACT_ATOMS: atom_id res chain seq x y z
N VAL A 1 13.13 30.21 12.12
CA VAL A 1 12.83 28.82 11.69
C VAL A 1 13.97 27.95 12.17
N ALA A 2 13.75 27.08 13.16
CA ALA A 2 14.79 26.17 13.65
C ALA A 2 15.04 25.10 12.58
N LYS A 3 16.22 25.13 11.95
CA LYS A 3 16.68 24.05 11.09
C LYS A 3 17.23 22.97 12.03
N LEU A 4 16.63 21.78 12.02
CA LEU A 4 17.16 20.64 12.77
C LEU A 4 18.53 20.29 12.16
N ASN A 5 19.60 20.42 12.95
CA ASN A 5 20.99 20.32 12.44
C ASN A 5 21.37 18.89 12.00
N ASP A 6 20.61 17.87 12.42
CA ASP A 6 20.97 16.45 12.28
C ASP A 6 19.90 15.60 11.59
N VAL A 7 19.03 16.18 10.76
CA VAL A 7 18.13 15.35 9.94
C VAL A 7 18.92 14.84 8.73
N ASN A 8 19.30 13.56 8.76
CA ASN A 8 19.87 12.77 7.65
C ASN A 8 21.26 13.18 7.13
N SER A 9 22.35 12.90 7.85
CA SER A 9 23.68 13.07 7.21
C SER A 9 24.65 11.89 7.21
N LYS A 10 24.43 10.78 7.95
CA LYS A 10 25.36 9.63 7.89
C LYS A 10 24.79 8.21 8.01
N ASP A 11 23.50 8.02 8.30
CA ASP A 11 22.92 6.68 8.47
C ASP A 11 21.66 6.49 7.64
N ILE A 12 21.86 6.01 6.41
CA ILE A 12 20.77 5.75 5.47
C ILE A 12 19.91 4.57 5.91
N LEU A 13 20.48 3.58 6.61
CA LEU A 13 19.75 2.39 7.03
C LEU A 13 18.77 2.72 8.16
N SER A 14 19.17 3.58 9.10
CA SER A 14 18.25 4.10 10.12
C SER A 14 17.11 4.91 9.49
N ALA A 15 17.38 5.74 8.49
CA ALA A 15 16.34 6.49 7.78
C ALA A 15 15.36 5.57 7.03
N ILE A 16 15.88 4.52 6.36
CA ILE A 16 15.06 3.50 5.71
C ILE A 16 14.20 2.77 6.75
N SER A 17 14.80 2.31 7.85
CA SER A 17 14.10 1.61 8.93
C SER A 17 12.95 2.46 9.51
N MET A 18 13.17 3.76 9.72
CA MET A 18 12.10 4.67 10.15
C MET A 18 10.95 4.77 9.13
N GLY A 19 11.27 4.82 7.84
CA GLY A 19 10.25 4.80 6.78
C GLY A 19 9.46 3.50 6.76
N CYS A 20 10.13 2.36 6.86
CA CYS A 20 9.51 1.05 6.95
C CYS A 20 8.59 0.95 8.17
N ASN A 21 9.04 1.44 9.34
CA ASN A 21 8.23 1.48 10.55
C ASN A 21 6.97 2.32 10.36
N ALA A 22 7.06 3.50 9.73
CA ALA A 22 5.88 4.31 9.44
C ALA A 22 4.87 3.58 8.52
N MET A 23 5.35 3.00 7.43
CA MET A 23 4.50 2.24 6.48
C MET A 23 3.88 0.97 7.11
N SER A 24 4.55 0.40 8.11
CA SER A 24 4.10 -0.81 8.82
C SER A 24 3.09 -0.55 9.93
N ASN A 25 2.81 0.71 10.25
CA ASN A 25 1.93 1.10 11.36
C ASN A 25 0.79 2.05 10.94
N CYS A 26 0.63 2.31 9.64
CA CYS A 26 -0.31 3.31 9.12
C CYS A 26 -1.69 2.73 8.74
N PHE A 27 -2.26 1.87 9.57
CA PHE A 27 -3.49 1.14 9.26
C PHE A 27 -4.74 1.69 9.98
N ASN A 28 -5.87 1.67 9.29
CA ASN A 28 -7.18 2.02 9.85
C ASN A 28 -7.86 0.78 10.45
N VAL A 29 -7.80 0.65 11.77
CA VAL A 29 -8.46 -0.46 12.50
C VAL A 29 -9.98 -0.48 12.32
N ASP A 30 -10.60 0.68 12.08
CA ASP A 30 -12.04 0.82 11.85
C ASP A 30 -12.45 0.52 10.39
N ASP A 31 -11.48 0.20 9.53
CA ASP A 31 -11.68 -0.21 8.15
C ASP A 31 -10.75 -1.37 7.80
N ASP A 32 -10.80 -2.42 8.62
CA ASP A 32 -10.17 -3.72 8.36
C ASP A 32 -8.66 -3.64 8.07
N ASN A 33 -7.98 -2.73 8.75
CA ASN A 33 -6.56 -2.42 8.59
C ASN A 33 -6.16 -2.00 7.16
N ILE A 34 -7.07 -1.35 6.42
CA ILE A 34 -6.68 -0.68 5.17
C ILE A 34 -5.75 0.50 5.49
N PRO A 35 -4.63 0.67 4.75
CA PRO A 35 -3.70 1.76 5.02
C PRO A 35 -4.29 3.15 4.78
N TYR A 36 -3.96 4.07 5.67
CA TYR A 36 -4.26 5.49 5.52
C TYR A 36 -3.42 6.11 4.40
N PHE A 37 -4.07 6.86 3.52
CA PHE A 37 -3.40 7.69 2.52
C PHE A 37 -2.92 9.01 3.10
N ARG A 38 -3.74 9.66 3.94
CA ARG A 38 -3.48 11.02 4.40
C ARG A 38 -2.97 11.02 5.83
N VAL A 39 -1.72 11.46 5.98
CA VAL A 39 -1.08 11.71 7.27
C VAL A 39 -0.67 13.17 7.36
N ILE A 40 -1.23 13.89 8.33
CA ILE A 40 -0.90 15.28 8.64
C ILE A 40 -0.38 15.31 10.07
N ILE A 41 0.76 15.95 10.30
CA ILE A 41 1.36 16.06 11.64
C ILE A 41 1.10 17.46 12.24
N LYS A 42 0.97 18.49 11.39
CA LYS A 42 0.76 19.89 11.80
C LYS A 42 -0.25 20.59 10.90
N PRO A 43 -1.01 21.57 11.42
CA PRO A 43 -0.99 22.08 12.80
C PRO A 43 -1.60 21.12 13.83
N SER A 44 -2.40 20.15 13.39
CA SER A 44 -2.98 19.10 14.22
C SER A 44 -2.76 17.74 13.56
N ALA A 45 -2.50 16.73 14.38
CA ALA A 45 -2.31 15.38 13.89
C ALA A 45 -3.62 14.82 13.32
N PHE A 46 -3.58 14.29 12.11
CA PHE A 46 -4.72 13.70 11.43
C PHE A 46 -4.26 12.52 10.57
N LEU A 47 -4.86 11.36 10.81
CA LEU A 47 -4.85 10.23 9.89
C LEU A 47 -6.22 10.16 9.25
N GLY A 48 -6.26 10.02 7.94
CA GLY A 48 -7.53 9.86 7.27
C GLY A 48 -7.41 9.22 5.91
N ILE A 49 -8.57 8.79 5.44
CA ILE A 49 -8.78 8.21 4.12
C ILE A 49 -8.07 6.85 4.03
N SER A 50 -8.81 5.78 4.24
CA SER A 50 -8.40 4.45 3.79
C SER A 50 -8.31 4.44 2.26
N LEU A 51 -7.23 3.91 1.68
CA LEU A 51 -7.09 3.85 0.22
C LEU A 51 -6.44 2.54 -0.24
N GLU A 52 -7.26 1.50 -0.35
CA GLU A 52 -6.87 0.13 -0.71
C GLU A 52 -6.25 -0.01 -2.11
N SER A 53 -6.63 0.83 -3.07
CA SER A 53 -6.17 0.71 -4.46
C SER A 53 -4.82 1.39 -4.74
N HIS A 54 -4.32 2.19 -3.80
CA HIS A 54 -3.15 3.05 -4.02
C HIS A 54 -2.00 2.72 -3.05
N MET A 55 -2.29 2.82 -1.75
CA MET A 55 -1.25 2.75 -0.73
C MET A 55 -0.56 1.39 -0.61
N PRO A 56 -1.27 0.25 -0.72
CA PRO A 56 -0.62 -1.06 -0.62
C PRO A 56 0.49 -1.27 -1.63
N GLY A 57 0.31 -0.84 -2.88
CA GLY A 57 1.33 -1.03 -3.92
C GLY A 57 2.62 -0.28 -3.65
N ARG A 58 2.51 0.96 -3.18
CA ARG A 58 3.68 1.77 -2.79
C ARG A 58 4.42 1.15 -1.62
N HIS A 59 3.66 0.73 -0.61
CA HIS A 59 4.22 0.19 0.61
C HIS A 59 4.81 -1.20 0.41
N LEU A 60 4.11 -2.13 -0.26
CA LEU A 60 4.65 -3.45 -0.57
C LEU A 60 5.92 -3.37 -1.41
N ASN A 61 5.95 -2.50 -2.43
CA ASN A 61 7.13 -2.33 -3.24
C ASN A 61 8.31 -1.78 -2.44
N ALA A 62 8.09 -0.79 -1.59
CA ALA A 62 9.15 -0.26 -0.75
C ALA A 62 9.62 -1.27 0.33
N LEU A 63 8.68 -1.82 1.09
CA LEU A 63 8.97 -2.72 2.22
C LEU A 63 9.70 -3.99 1.75
N LEU A 64 9.16 -4.68 0.75
CA LEU A 64 9.73 -5.95 0.30
C LEU A 64 11.07 -5.75 -0.45
N ASN A 65 11.25 -4.61 -1.12
CA ASN A 65 12.54 -4.28 -1.71
C ASN A 65 13.60 -3.97 -0.64
N VAL A 66 13.22 -3.31 0.46
CA VAL A 66 14.12 -3.07 1.60
C VAL A 66 14.53 -4.38 2.27
N GLU A 67 13.59 -5.30 2.48
CA GLU A 67 13.88 -6.62 3.04
C GLU A 67 14.88 -7.41 2.18
N ASP A 68 14.72 -7.36 0.85
CA ASP A 68 15.59 -8.06 -0.11
C ASP A 68 16.98 -7.42 -0.26
N SER A 69 17.06 -6.09 -0.20
CA SER A 69 18.31 -5.35 -0.45
C SER A 69 19.11 -5.00 0.80
N THR A 70 18.55 -5.27 1.99
CA THR A 70 19.16 -4.94 3.28
C THR A 70 18.93 -6.07 4.29
N ASN A 71 19.38 -5.89 5.54
CA ASN A 71 19.08 -6.81 6.64
C ASN A 71 17.92 -6.29 7.53
N ILE A 72 17.12 -5.34 7.05
CA ILE A 72 15.97 -4.79 7.79
C ILE A 72 14.81 -5.76 7.65
N ASN A 73 14.40 -6.37 8.77
CA ASN A 73 13.26 -7.25 8.82
C ASN A 73 11.95 -6.45 8.74
N ILE A 74 11.04 -6.85 7.86
CA ILE A 74 9.72 -6.24 7.72
C ILE A 74 8.70 -7.04 8.54
N SER A 75 7.69 -6.35 9.08
CA SER A 75 6.59 -7.01 9.77
C SER A 75 5.73 -7.81 8.78
N GLU A 76 5.65 -9.13 8.96
CA GLU A 76 4.76 -9.99 8.17
C GLU A 76 3.29 -9.60 8.35
N GLU A 77 2.90 -9.07 9.50
CA GLU A 77 1.54 -8.52 9.70
C GLU A 77 1.31 -7.29 8.79
N ALA A 78 2.30 -6.42 8.65
CA ALA A 78 2.18 -5.28 7.75
C ALA A 78 2.10 -5.72 6.28
N VAL A 79 2.92 -6.70 5.88
CA VAL A 79 2.83 -7.31 4.54
C VAL A 79 1.46 -7.94 4.33
N HIS A 80 0.93 -8.66 5.31
CA HIS A 80 -0.40 -9.25 5.26
C HIS A 80 -1.49 -8.19 5.08
N ASN A 81 -1.50 -7.13 5.90
CA ASN A 81 -2.51 -6.06 5.82
C ASN A 81 -2.47 -5.35 4.46
N HIS A 82 -1.29 -5.02 3.94
CA HIS A 82 -1.18 -4.44 2.59
C HIS A 82 -1.60 -5.44 1.50
N THR A 83 -1.23 -6.71 1.61
CA THR A 83 -1.64 -7.76 0.64
C THR A 83 -3.15 -7.88 0.60
N LYS A 84 -3.79 -7.96 1.76
CA LYS A 84 -5.25 -8.02 1.90
C LYS A 84 -5.92 -6.79 1.30
N ALA A 85 -5.40 -5.59 1.58
CA ALA A 85 -5.89 -4.34 1.01
C ALA A 85 -5.74 -4.31 -0.53
N ALA A 86 -4.60 -4.75 -1.06
CA ALA A 86 -4.38 -4.83 -2.49
C ALA A 86 -5.41 -5.75 -3.14
N PHE A 87 -5.59 -6.98 -2.64
CA PHE A 87 -6.57 -7.90 -3.19
C PHE A 87 -8.02 -7.45 -3.00
N LEU A 88 -8.33 -6.73 -1.92
CA LEU A 88 -9.61 -6.05 -1.79
C LEU A 88 -9.82 -5.12 -2.98
N SER A 89 -8.86 -4.25 -3.33
CA SER A 89 -9.03 -3.33 -4.45
C SER A 89 -9.28 -4.01 -5.80
N TYR A 90 -8.79 -5.25 -5.98
CA TYR A 90 -9.01 -6.07 -7.19
C TYR A 90 -10.30 -6.92 -7.14
N SER A 91 -11.08 -6.83 -6.07
CA SER A 91 -12.29 -7.66 -5.87
C SER A 91 -13.55 -7.14 -6.57
N GLY A 92 -13.48 -5.98 -7.23
CA GLY A 92 -14.62 -5.43 -7.96
C GLY A 92 -14.88 -6.10 -9.32
N ALA A 93 -15.72 -5.45 -10.14
CA ALA A 93 -16.20 -6.02 -11.41
C ALA A 93 -15.11 -6.23 -12.48
N LEU A 94 -14.05 -5.42 -12.46
CA LEU A 94 -12.91 -5.51 -13.36
C LEU A 94 -11.68 -6.00 -12.60
N ALA A 95 -10.73 -6.65 -13.28
CA ALA A 95 -9.43 -6.95 -12.70
C ALA A 95 -8.53 -5.71 -12.66
N PHE A 96 -9.03 -4.63 -12.06
CA PHE A 96 -8.29 -3.40 -11.84
C PHE A 96 -8.40 -2.97 -10.39
N PRO A 97 -7.38 -2.29 -9.86
CA PRO A 97 -7.45 -1.74 -8.51
C PRO A 97 -8.51 -0.63 -8.48
N MET A 98 -9.55 -0.86 -7.68
CA MET A 98 -10.69 0.03 -7.52
C MET A 98 -10.87 0.42 -6.05
N ASP A 99 -11.55 1.55 -5.84
CA ASP A 99 -11.91 2.05 -4.52
C ASP A 99 -13.38 1.77 -4.21
N ARG A 100 -13.69 1.69 -2.90
CA ARG A 100 -15.06 1.62 -2.37
C ARG A 100 -15.83 2.95 -2.35
N GLY A 101 -15.25 4.01 -2.90
CA GLY A 101 -15.87 5.34 -3.03
C GLY A 101 -15.20 6.44 -2.20
N PRO A 102 -15.60 7.71 -2.38
CA PRO A 102 -14.85 8.84 -1.84
C PRO A 102 -14.96 8.95 -0.31
N PHE A 103 -13.80 8.92 0.34
CA PHE A 103 -13.48 9.61 1.59
C PHE A 103 -14.43 9.41 2.80
N ILE A 104 -14.88 8.18 3.06
CA ILE A 104 -15.57 7.83 4.30
C ILE A 104 -14.60 7.07 5.22
N THR A 105 -14.76 7.23 6.54
CA THR A 105 -13.86 6.64 7.56
C THR A 105 -13.93 5.11 7.61
N SER A 106 -15.03 4.53 7.14
CA SER A 106 -15.19 3.08 7.01
C SER A 106 -16.10 2.75 5.84
N THR A 107 -15.65 1.81 5.01
CA THR A 107 -16.44 1.29 3.89
C THR A 107 -16.43 -0.23 3.87
N GLN A 108 -16.20 -0.88 5.02
CA GLN A 108 -15.95 -2.32 5.17
C GLN A 108 -16.92 -3.22 4.38
N THR A 109 -18.18 -2.83 4.25
CA THR A 109 -19.22 -3.64 3.57
C THR A 109 -19.39 -3.32 2.08
N LYS A 110 -18.69 -2.31 1.55
CA LYS A 110 -18.80 -1.92 0.14
C LYS A 110 -17.83 -2.73 -0.70
N ILE A 111 -18.32 -3.21 -1.84
CA ILE A 111 -17.46 -3.77 -2.89
C ILE A 111 -16.83 -2.60 -3.65
N PRO A 112 -15.52 -2.63 -3.95
CA PRO A 112 -14.89 -1.60 -4.77
C PRO A 112 -15.55 -1.47 -6.14
N ASN A 113 -15.89 -0.25 -6.52
CA ASN A 113 -16.57 0.05 -7.77
C ASN A 113 -16.17 1.39 -8.40
N VAL A 114 -15.24 2.12 -7.79
CA VAL A 114 -14.71 3.37 -8.31
C VAL A 114 -13.36 3.13 -8.95
N PHE A 115 -13.29 3.33 -10.25
CA PHE A 115 -12.06 3.19 -11.01
C PHE A 115 -11.33 4.53 -11.15
N ASN A 116 -10.02 4.51 -10.92
CA ASN A 116 -9.13 5.64 -11.19
C ASN A 116 -7.90 5.13 -11.96
N PRO A 117 -7.65 5.61 -13.19
CA PRO A 117 -6.51 5.18 -14.01
C PRO A 117 -5.15 5.34 -13.31
N HIS A 118 -5.01 6.31 -12.40
CA HIS A 118 -3.79 6.50 -11.62
C HIS A 118 -3.43 5.28 -10.77
N HIS A 119 -4.44 4.53 -10.31
CA HIS A 119 -4.26 3.40 -9.39
C HIS A 119 -3.78 2.15 -10.11
N ILE A 120 -3.91 2.06 -11.45
CA ILE A 120 -3.40 0.91 -12.23
C ILE A 120 -1.92 0.69 -11.93
N ARG A 121 -1.09 1.73 -12.04
CA ARG A 121 0.35 1.64 -11.75
C ARG A 121 0.60 1.12 -10.33
N GLU A 122 -0.13 1.65 -9.34
CA GLU A 122 0.04 1.28 -7.95
C GLU A 122 -0.39 -0.17 -7.69
N GLY A 123 -1.51 -0.61 -8.26
CA GLY A 123 -1.93 -2.01 -8.20
C GLY A 123 -0.88 -2.96 -8.78
N PHE A 124 -0.30 -2.63 -9.94
CA PHE A 124 0.79 -3.43 -10.51
C PHE A 124 2.07 -3.40 -9.67
N HIS A 125 2.36 -2.32 -8.94
CA HIS A 125 3.42 -2.34 -7.93
C HIS A 125 3.13 -3.37 -6.84
N ALA A 126 1.88 -3.46 -6.34
CA ALA A 126 1.50 -4.49 -5.37
C ALA A 126 1.71 -5.90 -5.92
N LEU A 127 1.13 -6.18 -7.09
CA LEU A 127 1.20 -7.51 -7.71
C LEU A 127 2.64 -7.92 -8.00
N TYR A 128 3.45 -7.04 -8.59
CA TYR A 128 4.86 -7.31 -8.84
C TYR A 128 5.61 -7.68 -7.57
N SER A 129 5.42 -6.91 -6.49
CA SER A 129 6.11 -7.16 -5.23
C SER A 129 5.72 -8.49 -4.60
N LEU A 130 4.44 -8.84 -4.64
CA LEU A 130 3.95 -10.13 -4.15
C LEU A 130 4.45 -11.32 -4.98
N ILE A 131 4.52 -11.16 -6.31
CA ILE A 131 5.08 -12.18 -7.19
C ILE A 131 6.57 -12.35 -6.91
N LYS A 132 7.34 -11.26 -6.98
CA LYS A 132 8.80 -11.30 -6.89
C LYS A 132 9.32 -11.75 -5.52
N TYR A 133 8.74 -11.21 -4.45
CA TYR A 133 9.31 -11.35 -3.10
C TYR A 133 8.54 -12.34 -2.21
N ARG A 134 7.36 -12.79 -2.64
CA ARG A 134 6.52 -13.72 -1.89
C ARG A 134 6.01 -14.90 -2.72
N ASN A 135 6.37 -15.00 -4.01
CA ASN A 135 5.93 -16.07 -4.91
C ASN A 135 4.40 -16.26 -4.93
N SER A 136 3.65 -15.17 -4.90
CA SER A 136 2.18 -15.22 -4.83
C SER A 136 1.57 -15.63 -6.18
N GLU A 137 1.05 -16.87 -6.25
CA GLU A 137 0.30 -17.37 -7.42
C GLU A 137 -0.97 -16.55 -7.68
N GLN A 138 -1.70 -16.19 -6.62
CA GLN A 138 -2.88 -15.32 -6.73
C GLN A 138 -2.55 -13.98 -7.39
N ALA A 139 -1.39 -13.39 -7.07
CA ALA A 139 -0.97 -12.14 -7.70
C ALA A 139 -0.64 -12.30 -9.20
N VAL A 140 -0.11 -13.47 -9.60
CA VAL A 140 0.09 -13.81 -11.03
C VAL A 140 -1.25 -13.85 -11.75
N GLU A 141 -2.23 -14.60 -11.22
CA GLU A 141 -3.55 -14.73 -11.83
C GLU A 141 -4.25 -13.38 -12.01
N VAL A 142 -4.20 -12.52 -10.97
CA VAL A 142 -4.78 -11.18 -11.03
C VAL A 142 -4.04 -10.32 -12.05
N ALA A 143 -2.71 -10.37 -12.12
CA ALA A 143 -1.92 -9.60 -13.08
C ALA A 143 -2.24 -10.00 -14.53
N GLU A 144 -2.30 -11.30 -14.82
CA GLU A 144 -2.63 -11.81 -16.15
C GLU A 144 -4.05 -11.41 -16.57
N LYS A 145 -5.02 -11.50 -15.65
CA LYS A 145 -6.39 -11.04 -15.90
C LYS A 145 -6.44 -9.53 -16.16
N SER A 146 -5.69 -8.74 -15.38
CA SER A 146 -5.57 -7.29 -15.56
C SER A 146 -5.02 -6.93 -16.95
N ILE A 147 -3.96 -7.61 -17.39
CA ILE A 147 -3.33 -7.38 -18.70
C ILE A 147 -4.31 -7.74 -19.83
N LYS A 148 -5.01 -8.88 -19.70
CA LYS A 148 -6.02 -9.29 -20.66
C LYS A 148 -7.08 -8.22 -20.85
N ASP A 149 -7.66 -7.72 -19.75
CA ASP A 149 -8.71 -6.69 -19.75
C ASP A 149 -8.25 -5.34 -20.37
N ILE A 150 -6.94 -5.05 -20.42
CA ILE A 150 -6.38 -3.85 -21.10
C ILE A 150 -6.24 -4.06 -22.62
N THR A 151 -5.97 -5.29 -23.04
CA THR A 151 -5.55 -5.61 -24.42
C THR A 151 -6.67 -6.08 -25.34
N THR A 152 -7.86 -6.34 -24.80
CA THR A 152 -9.10 -6.68 -25.53
C THR A 152 -10.03 -5.49 -25.62
#